data_AF-A0A9D1MRV0-F1
#
_entry.id   AF-A0A9D1MRV0-F1
#
_cell.length_a   1.000
_cell.length_b   1.000
_cell.length_c   1.000
_cell.angle_alpha   90.00
_cell.angle_beta   90.00
_cell.angle_gamma   90.00
#
_symmetry.space_group_name_H-M   'P 1'
#
loop_
_entity.id
_entity.type
_entity.pdbx_description
1 polymer ?
#
loop_
_entity_poly.entity_id
_entity_poly.type
_entity_poly.pdbx_seq_one_letter_code
_entity_poly.pdbx_strand_id
1 'polypeptide(L)'
;MTRFLATDKVFFHGTYSNFSRFKPLSHFGSIYAAKEMASNGLKKEENRSGYVAVSRTRTGDPSYIIPVKLNLKNTYELQDVNAIHNIGYYREVLLYHFIKELKRSKVSSAYDYIVCEPFAKGTISSVRKELETDNLYEVAKDSSYSEEFDRKHLFFQRMIHYFESIGFDGFHYTNYYEDTGHVSYVPFRSDSIIRLDKPYEIRARANIDNQMKFDGQRFLSENEEYLLRNEMVNRLESMADKIELFAEHRNVLLRPSDFRQILREKLYYSKLLFSEILPKIERITKQPKYGCHGMGHTAQVGIMGLDFALSVRQDPLPVILAASLHDCASVKDECCEAHGANCEPIARKFLADNYPNLLPVEVEEIINAAKTHTVGRACTDLVSACLWDADRVRLSWELGYSPGSFSTPYGNVVAGLDEHGRAKYIAGQEKFLVQNNIKTRAQIEYDKVMESRQTALDTVFKCKGK
;
A
#
# COMPACT_ATOMS: atom_id res chain seq x y z
N MET A 1 7.34 16.94 11.76
CA MET A 1 8.65 17.24 11.17
C MET A 1 9.41 15.95 11.00
N THR A 2 9.28 15.33 9.83
CA THR A 2 9.99 14.08 9.50
C THR A 2 11.38 14.44 9.00
N ARG A 3 12.41 13.94 9.69
CA ARG A 3 13.83 14.22 9.42
C ARG A 3 14.32 13.38 8.23
N PHE A 4 15.06 14.04 7.35
CA PHE A 4 16.19 13.56 6.54
C PHE A 4 16.19 12.06 6.18
N LEU A 5 15.85 11.73 4.93
CA LEU A 5 16.32 10.51 4.28
C LEU A 5 17.51 10.89 3.38
N ALA A 6 18.70 11.04 3.97
CA ALA A 6 19.92 10.89 3.18
C ALA A 6 19.96 9.42 2.75
N THR A 7 19.38 9.10 1.60
CA THR A 7 19.41 7.73 1.13
C THR A 7 20.77 7.51 0.49
N ASP A 8 21.58 6.61 1.03
CA ASP A 8 22.72 6.03 0.30
C ASP A 8 22.29 5.17 -0.90
N LYS A 9 20.98 5.13 -1.17
CA LYS A 9 20.36 4.43 -2.27
C LYS A 9 20.71 5.09 -3.60
N VAL A 10 20.95 4.24 -4.60
CA VAL A 10 21.09 4.63 -6.00
C VAL A 10 19.72 4.48 -6.66
N PHE A 11 19.30 5.53 -7.37
CA PHE A 11 18.10 5.52 -8.19
C PHE A 11 18.49 5.57 -9.67
N PHE A 12 17.53 5.31 -10.55
CA PHE A 12 17.78 5.22 -11.98
C PHE A 12 16.77 6.05 -12.77
N HIS A 13 17.24 6.64 -13.86
CA HIS A 13 16.42 7.34 -14.84
C HIS A 13 16.58 6.70 -16.21
N GLY A 14 15.47 6.27 -16.82
CA GLY A 14 15.43 5.79 -18.21
C GLY A 14 15.14 6.93 -19.18
N THR A 15 15.95 7.08 -20.23
CA THR A 15 15.76 8.13 -21.25
C THR A 15 16.26 7.71 -22.64
N TYR A 16 15.86 8.47 -23.66
CA TYR A 16 16.31 8.32 -25.06
C TYR A 16 17.36 9.37 -25.46
N SER A 17 17.70 10.30 -24.56
CA SER A 17 18.64 11.37 -24.85
C SER A 17 19.72 11.44 -23.78
N ASN A 18 20.96 11.66 -24.22
CA ASN A 18 22.07 11.95 -23.33
C ASN A 18 22.14 13.47 -23.10
N PHE A 19 21.54 13.94 -22.02
CA PHE A 19 21.62 15.33 -21.58
C PHE A 19 22.58 15.44 -20.40
N SER A 20 23.17 16.60 -20.13
CA SER A 20 24.09 16.80 -19.00
C SER A 20 23.37 17.06 -17.66
N ARG A 21 22.16 17.62 -17.69
CA ARG A 21 21.41 18.07 -16.51
C ARG A 21 19.95 17.63 -16.58
N PHE A 22 19.40 17.17 -15.45
CA PHE A 22 17.99 16.85 -15.32
C PHE A 22 17.12 18.11 -15.22
N LYS A 23 15.90 18.02 -15.73
CA LYS A 23 14.90 19.10 -15.57
C LYS A 23 14.16 18.92 -14.23
N PRO A 24 13.61 20.01 -13.64
CA PRO A 24 12.61 19.90 -12.58
C PRO A 24 11.54 18.86 -12.91
N LEU A 25 11.09 18.13 -11.88
CA LEU A 25 10.09 17.06 -12.00
C LEU A 25 10.52 15.88 -12.89
N SER A 26 11.82 15.62 -13.01
CA SER A 26 12.32 14.37 -13.60
C SER A 26 11.96 13.18 -12.71
N HIS A 27 11.62 12.05 -13.33
CA HIS A 27 11.21 10.83 -12.62
C HIS A 27 12.40 9.89 -12.39
N PHE A 28 12.50 9.34 -11.17
CA PHE A 28 13.55 8.41 -10.76
C PHE A 28 12.94 7.24 -9.99
N GLY A 29 13.36 6.02 -10.32
CA GLY A 29 12.85 4.82 -9.67
C GLY A 29 13.91 3.74 -9.53
N SER A 30 13.46 2.48 -9.49
CA SER A 30 14.34 1.32 -9.54
C SER A 30 14.99 1.17 -10.92
N ILE A 31 15.97 0.27 -11.02
CA ILE A 31 16.57 -0.08 -12.31
C ILE A 31 15.55 -0.75 -13.25
N TYR A 32 14.55 -1.45 -12.74
CA TYR A 32 13.50 -2.08 -13.54
C TYR A 32 12.58 -1.02 -14.14
N ALA A 33 12.11 -0.07 -13.33
CA ALA A 33 11.31 1.06 -13.80
C ALA A 33 12.06 1.87 -14.87
N ALA A 34 13.35 2.13 -14.66
CA ALA A 34 14.17 2.82 -15.64
C ALA A 34 14.36 2.03 -16.95
N LYS A 35 14.54 0.70 -16.86
CA LYS A 35 14.61 -0.20 -18.04
C LYS A 35 13.30 -0.19 -18.80
N GLU A 36 12.18 -0.32 -18.10
CA GLU A 36 10.86 -0.31 -18.70
C GLU A 36 10.63 1.00 -19.46
N MET A 37 10.90 2.14 -18.82
CA MET A 37 10.80 3.46 -19.45
C MET A 37 11.72 3.65 -20.65
N ALA A 38 12.95 3.11 -20.59
CA ALA A 38 13.88 3.09 -21.71
C ALA A 38 13.46 2.12 -22.84
N SER A 39 12.56 1.17 -22.57
CA SER A 39 12.09 0.17 -23.52
C SER A 39 10.71 0.48 -24.14
N ASN A 40 9.81 1.14 -23.41
CA ASN A 40 8.42 1.41 -23.83
C ASN A 40 8.29 2.37 -25.04
N GLY A 41 9.36 3.07 -25.43
CA GLY A 41 9.44 3.84 -26.67
C GLY A 41 9.65 2.98 -27.92
N LEU A 42 9.94 1.69 -27.75
CA LEU A 42 9.94 0.69 -28.81
C LEU A 42 8.52 0.13 -28.89
N LYS A 43 7.74 0.54 -29.90
CA LYS A 43 6.50 -0.19 -30.22
C LYS A 43 6.85 -1.67 -30.37
N LYS A 44 6.21 -2.53 -29.58
CA LYS A 44 6.25 -4.00 -29.71
C LYS A 44 5.78 -4.38 -31.12
N GLU A 45 6.70 -4.44 -32.07
CA GLU A 45 6.52 -5.33 -33.24
C GLU A 45 6.90 -6.72 -32.74
N GLU A 46 5.92 -7.62 -32.73
CA GLU A 46 6.07 -9.01 -32.30
C GLU A 46 7.11 -9.73 -33.17
N ASN A 47 8.38 -9.74 -32.75
CA ASN A 47 9.39 -10.61 -33.31
C ASN A 47 9.57 -11.84 -32.40
N ARG A 48 9.12 -12.98 -32.93
CA ARG A 48 9.16 -14.33 -32.33
C ARG A 48 10.56 -14.96 -32.28
N SER A 49 11.57 -14.26 -31.78
CA SER A 49 12.87 -14.90 -31.53
C SER A 49 13.50 -14.40 -30.24
N GLY A 50 13.59 -15.29 -29.25
CA GLY A 50 14.05 -15.02 -27.89
C GLY A 50 15.54 -14.69 -27.77
N TYR A 51 15.94 -13.51 -28.24
CA TYR A 51 17.25 -12.92 -27.93
C TYR A 51 17.07 -11.48 -27.46
N VAL A 52 17.60 -11.18 -26.27
CA VAL A 52 17.68 -9.82 -25.73
C VAL A 52 18.88 -9.11 -26.35
N ALA A 53 18.64 -8.44 -27.47
CA ALA A 53 19.47 -7.32 -27.92
C ALA A 53 18.77 -6.02 -27.51
N VAL A 54 19.51 -5.09 -26.90
CA VAL A 54 19.05 -3.72 -26.66
C VAL A 54 18.82 -3.08 -28.03
N SER A 55 17.54 -3.05 -28.42
CA SER A 55 17.10 -2.69 -29.77
C SER A 55 17.27 -1.20 -30.04
N ARG A 56 17.67 -0.88 -31.28
CA ARG A 56 17.64 0.48 -31.83
C ARG A 56 16.19 0.98 -31.85
N THR A 57 15.97 2.20 -31.36
CA THR A 57 14.69 2.91 -31.55
C THR A 57 14.37 3.06 -33.05
N ARG A 58 13.11 3.38 -33.39
CA ARG A 58 12.72 3.71 -34.78
C ARG A 58 13.59 4.82 -35.42
N THR A 59 14.25 5.64 -34.60
CA THR A 59 15.17 6.70 -35.03
C THR A 59 16.65 6.29 -34.99
N GLY A 60 16.98 5.10 -34.47
CA GLY A 60 18.36 4.63 -34.29
C GLY A 60 19.06 5.18 -33.05
N ASP A 61 18.38 6.02 -32.26
CA ASP A 61 18.95 6.64 -31.07
C ASP A 61 19.07 5.61 -29.93
N PRO A 62 20.23 5.55 -29.25
CA PRO A 62 20.43 4.70 -28.08
C PRO A 62 19.58 5.15 -26.90
N SER A 63 19.03 4.19 -26.15
CA SER A 63 18.45 4.46 -24.83
C SER A 63 19.53 4.42 -23.75
N TYR A 64 19.32 5.19 -22.68
CA TYR A 64 20.25 5.37 -21.58
C TYR A 64 19.54 5.09 -20.25
N ILE A 65 20.26 4.43 -19.34
CA ILE A 65 19.87 4.28 -17.95
C ILE A 65 20.91 5.02 -17.12
N ILE A 66 20.49 6.13 -16.50
CA ILE A 66 21.37 7.03 -15.79
C ILE A 66 21.22 6.78 -14.28
N PRO A 67 22.23 6.22 -13.59
CA PRO A 67 22.22 6.12 -12.14
C PRO A 67 22.41 7.49 -11.47
N VAL A 68 21.64 7.76 -10.42
CA VAL A 68 21.68 9.01 -9.67
C VAL A 68 21.61 8.80 -8.16
N LYS A 69 22.13 9.75 -7.39
CA LYS A 69 21.78 9.98 -5.99
C LYS A 69 20.83 11.17 -5.90
N LEU A 70 19.82 11.06 -5.05
CA LEU A 70 18.86 12.13 -4.78
C LEU A 70 19.16 12.76 -3.43
N ASN A 71 19.25 14.09 -3.40
CA ASN A 71 19.41 14.88 -2.19
C ASN A 71 18.07 15.53 -1.84
N LEU A 72 17.16 14.73 -1.28
CA LEU A 72 15.83 15.13 -0.84
C LEU A 72 15.72 14.98 0.68
N LYS A 73 15.14 15.95 1.34
CA LYS A 73 14.99 16.00 2.80
C LYS A 73 13.54 15.71 3.22
N ASN A 74 12.58 16.24 2.47
CA ASN A 74 11.17 16.13 2.81
C ASN A 74 10.33 16.04 1.53
N THR A 75 9.92 14.83 1.20
CA THR A 75 9.12 14.57 0.00
C THR A 75 7.64 14.51 0.35
N TYR A 76 6.82 15.12 -0.49
CA TYR A 76 5.37 14.99 -0.40
C TYR A 76 4.94 13.66 -1.03
N GLU A 77 4.15 12.86 -0.32
CA GLU A 77 3.67 11.57 -0.82
C GLU A 77 2.53 11.78 -1.82
N LEU A 78 2.68 11.24 -3.02
CA LEU A 78 1.65 11.17 -4.03
C LEU A 78 1.09 9.77 -4.09
N GLN A 79 -0.19 9.67 -4.44
CA GLN A 79 -0.76 8.39 -4.81
C GLN A 79 -0.43 8.14 -6.27
N ASP A 80 0.02 6.93 -6.57
CA ASP A 80 0.14 6.50 -7.94
C ASP A 80 -1.25 6.25 -8.53
N VAL A 81 -1.52 6.80 -9.72
CA VAL A 81 -2.86 6.71 -10.34
C VAL A 81 -2.80 5.79 -11.55
N ASN A 82 -3.58 4.73 -11.44
CA ASN A 82 -3.46 3.46 -12.16
C ASN A 82 -3.88 3.51 -13.64
N ALA A 83 -3.52 4.55 -14.39
CA ALA A 83 -3.98 4.65 -15.79
C ALA A 83 -2.99 5.26 -16.78
N ILE A 84 -2.03 6.11 -16.41
CA ILE A 84 -1.30 6.85 -17.44
C ILE A 84 0.14 7.28 -17.04
N HIS A 85 1.10 6.35 -17.09
CA HIS A 85 2.55 6.61 -16.96
C HIS A 85 3.23 6.99 -18.29
N ASN A 86 2.54 7.72 -19.17
CA ASN A 86 3.23 8.42 -20.24
C ASN A 86 3.85 9.70 -19.66
N ILE A 87 5.09 10.03 -20.04
CA ILE A 87 5.84 11.24 -19.65
C ILE A 87 4.99 12.53 -19.73
N GLY A 88 4.07 12.62 -20.69
CA GLY A 88 3.12 13.74 -20.81
C GLY A 88 2.05 13.78 -19.71
N TYR A 89 1.62 12.61 -19.24
CA TYR A 89 0.50 12.43 -18.30
C TYR A 89 0.93 12.41 -16.83
N TYR A 90 2.16 12.02 -16.51
CA TYR A 90 2.66 12.11 -15.13
C TYR A 90 2.51 13.53 -14.56
N ARG A 91 2.74 14.53 -15.41
CA ARG A 91 2.52 15.96 -15.13
C ARG A 91 1.04 16.30 -14.85
N GLU A 92 0.10 15.62 -15.51
CA GLU A 92 -1.34 15.78 -15.28
C GLU A 92 -1.80 15.10 -13.98
N VAL A 93 -1.15 14.00 -13.59
CA VAL A 93 -1.35 13.35 -12.27
C VAL A 93 -0.94 14.29 -11.14
N LEU A 94 0.24 14.92 -11.25
CA LEU A 94 0.70 15.95 -10.32
C LEU A 94 -0.32 17.08 -10.19
N LEU A 95 -0.84 17.55 -11.33
CA LEU A 95 -1.88 18.58 -11.40
C LEU A 95 -3.16 18.15 -10.66
N TYR A 96 -3.63 16.91 -10.87
CA TYR A 96 -4.83 16.40 -10.20
C TYR A 96 -4.67 16.38 -8.67
N HIS A 97 -3.56 15.85 -8.17
CA HIS A 97 -3.29 15.78 -6.73
C HIS A 97 -3.17 17.17 -6.11
N PHE A 98 -2.49 18.08 -6.80
CA PHE A 98 -2.31 19.45 -6.36
C PHE A 98 -3.63 20.22 -6.27
N ILE A 99 -4.46 20.15 -7.32
CA ILE A 99 -5.81 20.75 -7.34
C ILE A 99 -6.65 20.24 -6.18
N LYS A 100 -6.57 18.93 -5.90
CA LYS A 100 -7.33 18.30 -4.83
C LYS A 100 -6.90 18.81 -3.45
N GLU A 101 -5.60 19.00 -3.22
CA GLU A 101 -5.13 19.51 -1.93
C GLU A 101 -5.40 21.00 -1.72
N LEU A 102 -5.24 21.82 -2.75
CA LEU A 102 -5.58 23.24 -2.63
C LEU A 102 -7.08 23.46 -2.33
N LYS A 103 -7.96 22.62 -2.89
CA LYS A 103 -9.39 22.64 -2.54
C LYS A 103 -9.65 22.24 -1.09
N ARG A 104 -8.84 21.34 -0.52
CA ARG A 104 -8.97 20.86 0.86
C ARG A 104 -8.48 21.88 1.88
N SER A 105 -7.37 22.57 1.59
CA SER A 105 -6.76 23.55 2.49
C SER A 105 -7.58 24.84 2.66
N LYS A 106 -8.67 25.01 1.89
CA LYS A 106 -9.52 26.23 1.84
C LYS A 106 -8.73 27.50 1.50
N VAL A 107 -7.53 27.37 0.93
CA VAL A 107 -6.71 28.50 0.49
C VAL A 107 -7.15 28.88 -0.93
N SER A 108 -8.34 29.46 -1.07
CA SER A 108 -8.90 29.77 -2.40
C SER A 108 -8.00 30.68 -3.22
N SER A 109 -7.27 31.59 -2.57
CA SER A 109 -6.33 32.51 -3.22
C SER A 109 -5.13 31.81 -3.86
N ALA A 110 -4.58 30.77 -3.22
CA ALA A 110 -3.47 30.00 -3.80
C ALA A 110 -3.94 29.12 -4.96
N TYR A 111 -5.18 28.62 -4.90
CA TYR A 111 -5.78 27.90 -6.01
C TYR A 111 -5.98 28.78 -7.23
N ASP A 112 -6.56 29.95 -7.05
CA ASP A 112 -6.81 30.86 -8.17
C ASP A 112 -5.50 31.36 -8.80
N TYR A 113 -4.50 31.69 -7.98
CA TYR A 113 -3.18 32.08 -8.46
C TYR A 113 -2.46 30.93 -9.16
N ILE A 114 -2.32 29.77 -8.54
CA ILE A 114 -1.46 28.72 -9.10
C ILE A 114 -2.15 28.00 -10.25
N VAL A 115 -3.44 27.67 -10.11
CA VAL A 115 -4.17 26.80 -11.05
C VAL A 115 -4.98 27.59 -12.08
N CYS A 116 -5.74 28.60 -11.67
CA CYS A 116 -6.67 29.26 -12.57
C CYS A 116 -6.01 30.34 -13.43
N GLU A 117 -5.19 31.21 -12.82
CA GLU A 117 -4.64 32.39 -13.48
C GLU A 117 -3.78 32.08 -14.71
N PRO A 118 -2.90 31.05 -14.71
CA PRO A 118 -2.12 30.72 -15.90
C PRO A 118 -2.97 30.34 -17.10
N PHE A 119 -4.25 29.98 -16.91
CA PHE A 119 -5.15 29.51 -17.97
C PHE A 119 -6.37 30.42 -18.21
N ALA A 120 -6.73 31.29 -17.27
CA ALA A 120 -8.01 32.01 -17.31
C ALA A 120 -7.90 33.49 -17.75
N LYS A 121 -6.78 34.20 -17.51
CA LYS A 121 -6.78 35.69 -17.60
C LYS A 121 -5.52 36.38 -18.14
N GLY A 122 -4.40 35.68 -18.36
CA GLY A 122 -3.18 36.30 -18.89
C GLY A 122 -3.08 36.25 -20.42
N THR A 123 -2.58 37.32 -21.06
CA THR A 123 -2.06 37.22 -22.44
C THR A 123 -0.81 36.34 -22.43
N ILE A 124 -0.50 35.63 -23.52
CA ILE A 124 0.75 34.83 -23.60
C ILE A 124 2.01 35.66 -23.28
N SER A 125 1.99 36.96 -23.61
CA SER A 125 3.03 37.92 -23.24
C SER A 125 3.23 38.03 -21.72
N SER A 126 2.15 38.07 -20.93
CA SER A 126 2.25 38.10 -19.46
C SER A 126 2.82 36.80 -18.87
N VAL A 127 2.43 35.65 -19.40
CA VAL A 127 2.95 34.34 -18.98
C VAL A 127 4.44 34.24 -19.25
N ARG A 128 4.88 34.64 -20.45
CA ARG A 128 6.31 34.66 -20.82
C ARG A 128 7.11 35.63 -19.97
N LYS A 129 6.60 36.85 -19.75
CA LYS A 129 7.25 37.84 -18.89
C LYS A 129 7.47 37.30 -17.47
N GLU A 130 6.53 36.54 -16.93
CA GLU A 130 6.68 35.91 -15.62
C GLU A 130 7.67 34.74 -15.65
N LEU A 131 7.60 33.89 -16.67
CA LEU A 131 8.58 32.82 -16.91
C LEU A 131 10.02 33.33 -17.05
N GLU A 132 10.20 34.57 -17.49
CA GLU A 132 11.48 35.26 -17.60
C GLU A 132 11.97 35.88 -16.27
N THR A 133 11.19 35.80 -15.19
CA THR A 133 11.63 36.32 -13.89
C THR A 133 12.67 35.41 -13.24
N ASP A 134 13.66 36.02 -12.57
CA ASP A 134 14.78 35.32 -11.93
C ASP A 134 14.37 34.40 -10.76
N ASN A 135 13.10 34.46 -10.34
CA ASN A 135 12.59 33.68 -9.21
C ASN A 135 12.13 32.27 -9.59
N LEU A 136 12.05 31.94 -10.88
CA LEU A 136 11.58 30.64 -11.37
C LEU A 136 12.76 29.77 -11.86
N TYR A 137 12.57 28.45 -11.89
CA TYR A 137 13.59 27.55 -12.42
C TYR A 137 13.83 27.82 -13.91
N GLU A 138 15.10 27.75 -14.31
CA GLU A 138 15.57 28.00 -15.68
C GLU A 138 14.67 27.28 -16.71
N VAL A 139 13.96 28.09 -17.48
CA VAL A 139 13.05 27.61 -18.54
C VAL A 139 13.90 27.10 -19.69
N ALA A 140 13.52 25.97 -20.27
CA ALA A 140 14.10 25.54 -21.53
C ALA A 140 13.76 26.59 -22.60
N LYS A 141 14.75 27.38 -23.02
CA LYS A 141 14.61 28.47 -24.02
C LYS A 141 14.45 27.93 -25.45
N ASP A 142 13.65 26.89 -25.63
CA ASP A 142 13.36 26.37 -26.97
C ASP A 142 12.27 27.25 -27.59
N SER A 143 12.61 27.99 -28.64
CA SER A 143 11.73 28.99 -29.26
C SER A 143 10.52 28.40 -30.00
N SER A 144 10.38 27.07 -30.01
CA SER A 144 9.34 26.35 -30.75
C SER A 144 8.13 25.91 -29.90
N TYR A 145 8.06 26.28 -28.62
CA TYR A 145 6.96 25.85 -27.75
C TYR A 145 5.64 26.60 -28.01
N SER A 146 4.53 25.88 -27.89
CA SER A 146 3.18 26.44 -28.02
C SER A 146 2.80 27.28 -26.79
N GLU A 147 1.84 28.19 -26.94
CA GLU A 147 1.28 28.97 -25.82
C GLU A 147 0.78 28.07 -24.67
N GLU A 148 0.20 26.92 -25.00
CA GLU A 148 -0.26 25.95 -24.01
C GLU A 148 0.90 25.40 -23.16
N PHE A 149 2.06 25.20 -23.78
CA PHE A 149 3.25 24.72 -23.09
C PHE A 149 3.78 25.75 -22.08
N ASP A 150 3.84 27.03 -22.46
CA ASP A 150 4.25 28.12 -21.56
C ASP A 150 3.32 28.20 -20.33
N ARG A 151 1.99 28.09 -20.54
CA ARG A 151 1.00 28.09 -19.46
C ARG A 151 1.17 26.90 -18.51
N LYS A 152 1.35 25.69 -19.05
CA LYS A 152 1.64 24.49 -18.26
C LYS A 152 2.96 24.63 -17.50
N HIS A 153 3.97 25.23 -18.12
CA HIS A 153 5.27 25.43 -17.49
C HIS A 153 5.17 26.38 -16.30
N LEU A 154 4.52 27.54 -16.47
CA LEU A 154 4.29 28.49 -15.39
C LEU A 154 3.50 27.87 -14.23
N PHE A 155 2.48 27.07 -14.55
CA PHE A 155 1.75 26.29 -13.56
C PHE A 155 2.68 25.39 -12.71
N PHE A 156 3.54 24.58 -13.34
CA PHE A 156 4.46 23.69 -12.60
C PHE A 156 5.44 24.45 -11.73
N GLN A 157 5.95 25.58 -12.22
CA GLN A 157 6.86 26.45 -11.48
C GLN A 157 6.19 26.98 -10.20
N ARG A 158 5.00 27.57 -10.33
CA ARG A 158 4.21 28.08 -9.19
C ARG A 158 3.83 26.96 -8.21
N MET A 159 3.48 25.77 -8.72
CA MET A 159 3.19 24.58 -7.90
C MET A 159 4.42 24.16 -7.07
N ILE A 160 5.60 24.09 -7.70
CA ILE A 160 6.84 23.75 -7.00
C ILE A 160 7.10 24.76 -5.87
N HIS A 161 7.06 26.07 -6.17
CA HIS A 161 7.28 27.11 -5.15
C HIS A 161 6.32 27.01 -3.98
N TYR A 162 5.05 26.67 -4.23
CA TYR A 162 4.09 26.44 -3.15
C TYR A 162 4.53 25.29 -2.23
N PHE A 163 4.88 24.13 -2.79
CA PHE A 163 5.32 23.00 -1.98
C PHE A 163 6.63 23.28 -1.23
N GLU A 164 7.56 24.01 -1.84
CA GLU A 164 8.77 24.47 -1.18
C GLU A 164 8.47 25.42 -0.02
N SER A 165 7.50 26.32 -0.18
CA SER A 165 7.11 27.28 0.87
C SER A 165 6.55 26.60 2.12
N ILE A 166 6.01 25.39 1.97
CA ILE A 166 5.51 24.54 3.08
C ILE A 166 6.52 23.44 3.46
N GLY A 167 7.74 23.49 2.93
CA GLY A 167 8.88 22.71 3.38
C GLY A 167 9.13 21.38 2.66
N PHE A 168 8.56 21.15 1.47
CA PHE A 168 8.85 19.97 0.66
C PHE A 168 9.85 20.27 -0.46
N ASP A 169 10.69 19.31 -0.83
CA ASP A 169 11.71 19.43 -1.89
C ASP A 169 11.57 18.42 -3.04
N GLY A 170 10.54 17.58 -2.98
CA GLY A 170 10.19 16.65 -4.05
C GLY A 170 8.87 15.94 -3.78
N PHE A 171 8.49 15.08 -4.71
CA PHE A 171 7.44 14.09 -4.54
C PHE A 171 8.02 12.68 -4.41
N HIS A 172 7.26 11.77 -3.80
CA HIS A 172 7.50 10.33 -3.89
C HIS A 172 6.19 9.57 -3.99
N TYR A 173 6.21 8.38 -4.57
CA TYR A 173 5.04 7.50 -4.66
C TYR A 173 5.46 6.04 -4.81
N THR A 174 4.60 5.11 -4.38
CA THR A 174 4.76 3.69 -4.66
C THR A 174 4.30 3.40 -6.07
N ASN A 175 5.23 2.98 -6.93
CA ASN A 175 5.04 2.61 -8.32
C ASN A 175 4.26 1.29 -8.40
N TYR A 176 3.14 1.26 -9.12
CA TYR A 176 2.39 0.03 -9.39
C TYR A 176 2.54 -0.45 -10.84
N TYR A 177 3.10 0.37 -11.72
CA TYR A 177 3.12 0.14 -13.16
C TYR A 177 4.48 -0.31 -13.68
N GLU A 178 5.52 0.51 -13.48
CA GLU A 178 6.85 0.28 -14.05
C GLU A 178 7.68 -0.69 -13.18
N ASP A 179 7.38 -0.76 -11.88
CA ASP A 179 7.98 -1.70 -10.93
C ASP A 179 7.12 -1.81 -9.66
N THR A 180 6.14 -2.72 -9.69
CA THR A 180 5.10 -2.82 -8.66
C THR A 180 5.68 -2.94 -7.24
N GLY A 181 5.28 -2.03 -6.36
CA GLY A 181 5.66 -1.99 -4.95
C GLY A 181 6.92 -1.17 -4.64
N HIS A 182 7.64 -0.68 -5.65
CA HIS A 182 8.85 0.12 -5.44
C HIS A 182 8.53 1.62 -5.31
N VAL A 183 9.35 2.36 -4.55
CA VAL A 183 9.14 3.82 -4.39
C VAL A 183 9.91 4.58 -5.46
N SER A 184 9.19 5.43 -6.18
CA SER A 184 9.69 6.41 -7.13
C SER A 184 9.76 7.80 -6.51
N TYR A 185 10.65 8.64 -7.04
CA TYR A 185 10.92 10.00 -6.55
C TYR A 185 10.93 11.00 -7.70
N VAL A 186 10.43 12.20 -7.42
CA VAL A 186 10.37 13.32 -8.36
C VAL A 186 10.85 14.61 -7.69
N PRO A 187 12.14 14.93 -7.80
CA PRO A 187 12.74 16.15 -7.27
C PRO A 187 12.16 17.42 -7.90
N PHE A 188 11.99 18.45 -7.08
CA PHE A 188 11.63 19.78 -7.58
C PHE A 188 12.79 20.48 -8.26
N ARG A 189 14.00 20.33 -7.72
CA ARG A 189 15.19 21.00 -8.22
C ARG A 189 16.14 20.05 -8.94
N SER A 190 16.86 20.60 -9.92
CA SER A 190 17.85 19.85 -10.68
C SER A 190 19.16 19.62 -9.91
N ASP A 191 19.50 20.50 -8.96
CA ASP A 191 20.66 20.38 -8.08
C ASP A 191 20.45 19.34 -6.96
N SER A 192 19.20 18.93 -6.69
CA SER A 192 18.87 17.77 -5.86
C SER A 192 19.23 16.43 -6.51
N ILE A 193 19.73 16.41 -7.75
CA ILE A 193 20.02 15.19 -8.51
C ILE A 193 21.51 15.12 -8.83
N ILE A 194 22.19 14.12 -8.30
CA ILE A 194 23.61 13.88 -8.50
C ILE A 194 23.78 12.70 -9.43
N ARG A 195 24.24 12.94 -10.66
CA ARG A 195 24.59 11.87 -11.61
C ARG A 195 25.79 11.07 -11.12
N LEU A 196 25.73 9.75 -11.30
CA LEU A 196 26.82 8.84 -10.96
C LEU A 196 27.61 8.37 -12.20
N ASP A 197 27.21 8.75 -13.41
CA ASP A 197 27.68 8.15 -14.66
C ASP A 197 28.74 8.95 -15.46
N LYS A 198 29.32 10.05 -14.96
CA LYS A 198 30.57 10.66 -15.53
C LYS A 198 31.38 11.55 -14.56
N PRO A 199 32.70 11.68 -14.78
CA PRO A 199 33.70 10.62 -14.70
C PRO A 199 34.35 10.67 -13.31
N TYR A 200 34.25 9.60 -12.54
CA TYR A 200 35.08 9.46 -11.35
C TYR A 200 36.50 9.09 -11.84
N GLU A 201 37.48 9.98 -11.68
CA GLU A 201 38.91 9.61 -11.72
C GLU A 201 39.19 8.70 -10.52
N ILE A 202 38.76 7.43 -10.58
CA ILE A 202 39.29 6.40 -9.69
C ILE A 202 40.54 5.89 -10.37
N ARG A 203 41.69 6.33 -9.86
CA ARG A 203 42.98 5.74 -10.19
C ARG A 203 42.85 4.23 -10.07
N ALA A 204 43.10 3.56 -11.20
CA ALA A 204 43.00 2.11 -11.32
C ALA A 204 43.74 1.41 -10.18
N ARG A 205 43.02 0.55 -9.44
CA ARG A 205 43.57 -0.68 -8.91
C ARG A 205 42.67 -1.85 -9.29
N ALA A 206 43.17 -2.56 -10.29
CA ALA A 206 43.08 -3.97 -10.63
C ALA A 206 41.92 -4.82 -10.06
N ASN A 207 41.29 -5.51 -11.01
CA ASN A 207 40.73 -6.86 -10.94
C ASN A 207 39.74 -7.17 -9.82
N ILE A 208 38.45 -7.05 -10.13
CA ILE A 208 37.47 -8.07 -9.73
C ILE A 208 36.52 -8.31 -10.91
N ASP A 209 36.84 -9.34 -11.69
CA ASP A 209 35.82 -10.15 -12.37
C ASP A 209 34.99 -10.83 -11.28
N ASN A 210 33.77 -10.34 -11.04
CA ASN A 210 32.71 -11.13 -10.41
C ASN A 210 31.38 -10.56 -10.87
N GLN A 211 30.81 -11.18 -11.90
CA GLN A 211 29.39 -11.06 -12.19
C GLN A 211 28.60 -11.61 -11.00
N MET A 212 27.82 -10.76 -10.33
CA MET A 212 26.76 -11.24 -9.44
C MET A 212 25.68 -11.90 -10.32
N LYS A 213 25.61 -13.23 -10.28
CA LYS A 213 24.42 -13.98 -10.65
C LYS A 213 23.47 -14.00 -9.45
N PHE A 214 22.23 -13.61 -9.65
CA PHE A 214 21.14 -13.89 -8.72
C PHE A 214 20.38 -15.11 -9.23
N ASP A 215 20.43 -16.21 -8.49
CA ASP A 215 19.58 -17.39 -8.71
C ASP A 215 18.20 -17.15 -8.11
N GLY A 216 17.14 -17.51 -8.84
CA GLY A 216 15.78 -17.58 -8.27
C GLY A 216 14.58 -17.26 -9.16
N GLN A 217 14.69 -17.16 -10.49
CA GLN A 217 13.53 -16.85 -11.34
C GLN A 217 13.29 -17.91 -12.43
N ARG A 218 12.07 -18.48 -12.46
CA ARG A 218 11.57 -19.29 -13.58
C ARG A 218 10.55 -18.47 -14.38
N PHE A 219 10.63 -18.58 -15.71
CA PHE A 219 9.61 -18.06 -16.62
C PHE A 219 8.32 -18.90 -16.57
N LEU A 220 7.17 -18.23 -16.67
CA LEU A 220 5.88 -18.91 -16.84
C LEU A 220 5.85 -19.64 -18.18
N SER A 221 5.28 -20.84 -18.18
CA SER A 221 5.06 -21.62 -19.38
C SER A 221 3.89 -21.07 -20.18
N GLU A 222 3.88 -21.31 -21.50
CA GLU A 222 2.79 -20.91 -22.38
C GLU A 222 1.42 -21.46 -21.94
N ASN A 223 1.41 -22.62 -21.26
CA ASN A 223 0.19 -23.18 -20.67
C ASN A 223 -0.30 -22.38 -19.45
N GLU A 224 0.62 -21.85 -18.63
CA GLU A 224 0.28 -20.99 -17.49
C GLU A 224 -0.29 -19.65 -17.99
N GLU A 225 0.28 -19.08 -19.06
CA GLU A 225 -0.27 -17.89 -19.72
C GLU A 225 -1.64 -18.14 -20.39
N TYR A 226 -1.82 -19.31 -21.00
CA TYR A 226 -3.07 -19.70 -21.67
C TYR A 226 -4.22 -19.93 -20.68
N LEU A 227 -3.94 -20.56 -19.54
CA LEU A 227 -4.91 -20.76 -18.45
C LEU A 227 -5.34 -19.42 -17.84
N LEU A 228 -4.40 -18.49 -17.63
CA LEU A 228 -4.67 -17.12 -17.18
C LEU A 228 -5.60 -16.35 -18.13
N ARG A 229 -5.44 -16.52 -19.45
CA ARG A 229 -6.29 -15.86 -20.46
C ARG A 229 -7.69 -16.47 -20.55
N ASN A 230 -7.82 -17.78 -20.42
CA ASN A 230 -9.13 -18.45 -20.49
C ASN A 230 -9.96 -18.28 -19.20
N GLU A 231 -9.30 -18.10 -18.05
CA GLU A 231 -9.97 -17.80 -16.78
C GLU A 231 -10.64 -16.42 -16.78
N MET A 232 -10.13 -15.45 -17.57
CA MET A 232 -10.74 -14.13 -17.74
C MET A 232 -12.08 -14.18 -18.50
N VAL A 233 -12.23 -15.09 -19.47
CA VAL A 233 -13.36 -15.12 -20.40
C VAL A 233 -14.59 -15.82 -19.80
N ASN A 234 -14.37 -16.89 -19.02
CA ASN A 234 -15.45 -17.70 -18.45
C ASN A 234 -16.15 -17.07 -17.23
N ARG A 235 -15.66 -15.93 -16.72
CA ARG A 235 -16.24 -15.21 -15.56
C ARG A 235 -17.46 -14.34 -15.89
N LEU A 236 -17.89 -14.25 -17.16
CA LEU A 236 -18.76 -13.17 -17.62
C LEU A 236 -20.28 -13.48 -17.71
N GLU A 237 -20.73 -14.73 -17.68
CA GLU A 237 -22.07 -15.02 -18.26
C GLU A 237 -23.23 -15.48 -17.34
N SER A 238 -23.09 -15.70 -16.01
CA SER A 238 -24.23 -16.30 -15.26
C SER A 238 -24.57 -15.74 -13.86
N MET A 239 -24.25 -14.47 -13.55
CA MET A 239 -24.25 -14.00 -12.15
C MET A 239 -24.86 -12.58 -11.93
N ALA A 240 -25.82 -12.14 -12.75
CA ALA A 240 -26.25 -10.73 -12.84
C ALA A 240 -26.70 -10.06 -11.52
N ASP A 241 -27.54 -10.70 -10.70
CA ASP A 241 -28.04 -10.08 -9.45
C ASP A 241 -27.05 -10.18 -8.27
N LYS A 242 -26.06 -11.08 -8.36
CA LYS A 242 -24.94 -11.17 -7.40
C LYS A 242 -23.75 -10.30 -7.83
N ILE A 243 -23.60 -10.02 -9.12
CA ILE A 243 -22.59 -9.12 -9.69
C ILE A 243 -22.86 -7.68 -9.27
N GLU A 244 -24.10 -7.22 -9.15
CA GLU A 244 -24.38 -5.81 -8.78
C GLU A 244 -23.78 -5.45 -7.40
N LEU A 245 -23.93 -6.34 -6.42
CA LEU A 245 -23.38 -6.14 -5.07
C LEU A 245 -21.86 -6.31 -4.99
N PHE A 246 -21.26 -7.18 -5.81
CA PHE A 246 -19.80 -7.36 -5.89
C PHE A 246 -19.11 -6.32 -6.80
N ALA A 247 -19.82 -5.75 -7.80
CA ALA A 247 -19.29 -4.78 -8.76
C ALA A 247 -19.21 -3.36 -8.20
N GLU A 248 -20.09 -2.98 -7.27
CA GLU A 248 -20.00 -1.69 -6.57
C GLU A 248 -18.81 -1.63 -5.58
N HIS A 249 -18.23 -2.77 -5.20
CA HIS A 249 -17.21 -2.84 -4.14
C HIS A 249 -15.86 -3.40 -4.57
N ARG A 250 -15.70 -3.93 -5.80
CA ARG A 250 -14.38 -4.34 -6.34
C ARG A 250 -13.54 -3.23 -6.98
N ASN A 251 -14.14 -2.09 -7.37
CA ASN A 251 -13.42 -0.95 -7.99
C ASN A 251 -12.83 0.05 -6.97
N VAL A 252 -12.56 -0.42 -5.77
CA VAL A 252 -12.30 0.41 -4.59
C VAL A 252 -10.82 0.47 -4.19
N LEU A 253 -9.94 -0.23 -4.90
CA LEU A 253 -8.50 -0.06 -4.74
C LEU A 253 -8.04 1.21 -5.48
N LEU A 254 -7.49 2.17 -4.73
CA LEU A 254 -6.64 3.30 -5.20
C LEU A 254 -7.32 4.66 -5.53
N ARG A 255 -8.05 5.31 -4.60
CA ARG A 255 -8.34 6.78 -4.72
C ARG A 255 -8.39 7.50 -3.36
N PRO A 256 -8.16 8.85 -3.31
CA PRO A 256 -8.25 9.64 -2.07
C PRO A 256 -9.69 9.93 -1.60
N SER A 257 -10.63 9.05 -1.97
CA SER A 257 -11.83 8.63 -1.23
C SER A 257 -11.49 7.74 -0.02
N ASP A 258 -10.21 7.33 0.11
CA ASP A 258 -9.66 6.37 1.05
C ASP A 258 -10.27 6.40 2.45
N PHE A 259 -10.36 7.53 3.16
CA PHE A 259 -10.91 7.45 4.53
C PHE A 259 -12.41 7.10 4.57
N ARG A 260 -13.24 7.69 3.69
CA ARG A 260 -14.67 7.34 3.63
C ARG A 260 -14.87 5.92 3.10
N GLN A 261 -13.98 5.49 2.24
CA GLN A 261 -13.97 4.18 1.62
C GLN A 261 -13.53 3.10 2.62
N ILE A 262 -12.41 3.30 3.30
CA ILE A 262 -11.96 2.51 4.47
C ILE A 262 -13.07 2.45 5.52
N LEU A 263 -13.76 3.57 5.81
CA LEU A 263 -14.90 3.53 6.74
C LEU A 263 -16.09 2.71 6.21
N ARG A 264 -16.37 2.76 4.90
CA ARG A 264 -17.42 1.95 4.26
C ARG A 264 -17.06 0.47 4.24
N GLU A 265 -15.82 0.14 3.89
CA GLU A 265 -15.30 -1.23 3.93
C GLU A 265 -15.26 -1.77 5.35
N LYS A 266 -14.75 -0.98 6.30
CA LYS A 266 -14.78 -1.32 7.72
C LYS A 266 -16.23 -1.59 8.16
N LEU A 267 -17.18 -0.75 7.76
CA LEU A 267 -18.59 -0.94 8.07
C LEU A 267 -19.14 -2.23 7.45
N TYR A 268 -18.89 -2.46 6.17
CA TYR A 268 -19.32 -3.65 5.45
C TYR A 268 -18.77 -4.93 6.07
N TYR A 269 -17.45 -5.01 6.25
CA TYR A 269 -16.79 -6.19 6.79
C TYR A 269 -17.05 -6.39 8.28
N SER A 270 -17.26 -5.32 9.06
CA SER A 270 -17.71 -5.46 10.46
C SER A 270 -19.12 -6.06 10.51
N LYS A 271 -20.04 -5.64 9.63
CA LYS A 271 -21.36 -6.26 9.54
C LYS A 271 -21.24 -7.73 9.15
N LEU A 272 -20.49 -8.05 8.09
CA LEU A 272 -20.25 -9.43 7.66
C LEU A 272 -19.69 -10.30 8.79
N LEU A 273 -18.69 -9.80 9.52
CA LEU A 273 -18.09 -10.47 10.67
C LEU A 273 -19.14 -10.80 11.74
N PHE A 274 -19.91 -9.81 12.19
CA PHE A 274 -20.82 -9.97 13.32
C PHE A 274 -22.16 -10.64 12.97
N SER A 275 -22.71 -10.42 11.77
CA SER A 275 -24.01 -10.97 11.39
C SER A 275 -23.94 -12.30 10.67
N GLU A 276 -22.79 -12.63 10.06
CA GLU A 276 -22.66 -13.84 9.25
C GLU A 276 -21.56 -14.77 9.75
N ILE A 277 -20.32 -14.29 9.86
CA ILE A 277 -19.15 -15.16 10.13
C ILE A 277 -19.21 -15.72 11.56
N LEU A 278 -19.19 -14.85 12.57
CA LEU A 278 -19.12 -15.27 13.98
C LEU A 278 -20.29 -16.17 14.41
N PRO A 279 -21.56 -15.91 14.02
CA PRO A 279 -22.65 -16.83 14.36
C PRO A 279 -22.50 -18.23 13.75
N LYS A 280 -21.84 -18.36 12.59
CA LYS A 280 -21.54 -19.67 11.99
C LYS A 280 -20.35 -20.33 12.69
N ILE A 281 -19.33 -19.56 13.08
CA ILE A 281 -18.19 -20.05 13.86
C ILE A 281 -18.64 -20.57 15.24
N GLU A 282 -19.53 -19.85 15.93
CA GLU A 282 -20.05 -20.26 17.24
C GLU A 282 -20.66 -21.67 17.23
N ARG A 283 -21.16 -22.14 16.07
CA ARG A 283 -21.76 -23.48 15.92
C ARG A 283 -20.74 -24.61 15.72
N ILE A 284 -19.52 -24.27 15.31
CA ILE A 284 -18.48 -25.25 14.96
C ILE A 284 -17.25 -25.18 15.85
N THR A 285 -17.10 -24.07 16.58
CA THR A 285 -15.96 -23.82 17.46
C THR A 285 -16.04 -24.67 18.72
N LYS A 286 -14.87 -25.00 19.27
CA LYS A 286 -14.72 -25.61 20.59
C LYS A 286 -14.46 -24.57 21.68
N GLN A 287 -14.32 -23.30 21.30
CA GLN A 287 -13.97 -22.21 22.19
C GLN A 287 -15.02 -22.03 23.28
N PRO A 288 -14.61 -21.62 24.49
CA PRO A 288 -15.56 -21.11 25.46
C PRO A 288 -16.23 -19.84 24.93
N LYS A 289 -17.39 -19.50 25.47
CA LYS A 289 -18.09 -18.27 25.06
C LYS A 289 -17.34 -17.01 25.49
N TYR A 290 -16.72 -17.05 26.67
CA TYR A 290 -15.97 -15.98 27.30
C TYR A 290 -14.59 -16.49 27.70
N GLY A 291 -13.64 -15.60 27.96
CA GLY A 291 -12.29 -15.96 28.39
C GLY A 291 -11.21 -15.45 27.46
N CYS A 292 -9.96 -15.85 27.72
CA CYS A 292 -8.80 -15.43 26.93
C CYS A 292 -8.86 -15.95 25.49
N HIS A 293 -9.40 -17.16 25.29
CA HIS A 293 -9.62 -17.74 23.96
C HIS A 293 -11.12 -17.82 23.61
N GLY A 294 -11.95 -16.98 24.23
CA GLY A 294 -13.40 -17.01 24.03
C GLY A 294 -13.87 -16.30 22.75
N MET A 295 -15.15 -16.43 22.42
CA MET A 295 -15.74 -15.76 21.25
C MET A 295 -15.63 -14.23 21.28
N GLY A 296 -15.57 -13.62 22.47
CA GLY A 296 -15.28 -12.19 22.64
C GLY A 296 -13.89 -11.80 22.12
N HIS A 297 -12.86 -12.61 22.44
CA HIS A 297 -11.50 -12.48 21.90
C HIS A 297 -11.50 -12.62 20.38
N THR A 298 -12.11 -13.68 19.84
CA THR A 298 -12.24 -13.88 18.38
C THR A 298 -12.85 -12.67 17.68
N ALA A 299 -13.91 -12.09 18.24
CA ALA A 299 -14.55 -10.90 17.69
C ALA A 299 -13.64 -9.66 17.73
N GLN A 300 -12.89 -9.48 18.81
CA GLN A 300 -11.92 -8.39 18.96
C GLN A 300 -10.77 -8.53 17.96
N VAL A 301 -10.17 -9.73 17.84
CA VAL A 301 -9.13 -10.03 16.85
C VAL A 301 -9.64 -9.81 15.43
N GLY A 302 -10.89 -10.19 15.14
CA GLY A 302 -11.52 -9.92 13.83
C GLY A 302 -11.61 -8.43 13.49
N ILE A 303 -11.99 -7.58 14.46
CA ILE A 303 -12.07 -6.13 14.24
C ILE A 303 -10.68 -5.46 14.16
N MET A 304 -9.72 -5.90 14.98
CA MET A 304 -8.34 -5.40 14.90
C MET A 304 -7.68 -5.84 13.58
N GLY A 305 -7.86 -7.10 13.19
CA GLY A 305 -7.36 -7.64 11.92
C GLY A 305 -7.94 -6.90 10.72
N LEU A 306 -9.23 -6.55 10.76
CA LEU A 306 -9.86 -5.68 9.76
C LEU A 306 -9.19 -4.30 9.67
N ASP A 307 -8.93 -3.65 10.81
CA ASP A 307 -8.20 -2.37 10.83
C ASP A 307 -6.80 -2.50 10.23
N PHE A 308 -6.10 -3.58 10.55
CA PHE A 308 -4.73 -3.81 10.08
C PHE A 308 -4.70 -4.09 8.59
N ALA A 309 -5.62 -4.94 8.10
CA ALA A 309 -5.78 -5.23 6.67
C ALA A 309 -6.03 -3.94 5.87
N LEU A 310 -6.97 -3.11 6.34
CA LEU A 310 -7.27 -1.82 5.70
C LEU A 310 -6.07 -0.87 5.71
N SER A 311 -5.28 -0.87 6.78
CA SER A 311 -4.09 -0.01 6.90
C SER A 311 -2.96 -0.38 5.93
N VAL A 312 -2.86 -1.66 5.56
CA VAL A 312 -1.85 -2.19 4.61
C VAL A 312 -2.43 -2.50 3.24
N ARG A 313 -3.70 -2.14 2.99
CA ARG A 313 -4.44 -2.39 1.74
C ARG A 313 -4.53 -3.87 1.36
N GLN A 314 -4.57 -4.75 2.36
CA GLN A 314 -4.87 -6.18 2.19
C GLN A 314 -6.39 -6.36 2.08
N ASP A 315 -6.85 -7.31 1.24
CA ASP A 315 -8.27 -7.70 1.21
C ASP A 315 -8.69 -8.15 2.61
N PRO A 316 -9.69 -7.48 3.24
CA PRO A 316 -10.09 -7.83 4.59
C PRO A 316 -10.74 -9.20 4.72
N LEU A 317 -11.35 -9.75 3.66
CA LEU A 317 -12.13 -11.00 3.78
C LEU A 317 -11.27 -12.18 4.25
N PRO A 318 -10.12 -12.51 3.62
CA PRO A 318 -9.22 -13.53 4.13
C PRO A 318 -8.78 -13.30 5.58
N VAL A 319 -8.50 -12.05 5.96
CA VAL A 319 -8.03 -11.71 7.32
C VAL A 319 -9.12 -11.95 8.36
N ILE A 320 -10.36 -11.49 8.13
CA ILE A 320 -11.44 -11.70 9.10
C ILE A 320 -11.88 -13.17 9.18
N LEU A 321 -11.76 -13.94 8.09
CA LEU A 321 -11.98 -15.39 8.10
C LEU A 321 -10.91 -16.11 8.91
N ALA A 322 -9.63 -15.79 8.68
CA ALA A 322 -8.52 -16.35 9.44
C ALA A 322 -8.63 -15.99 10.92
N ALA A 323 -8.94 -14.72 11.24
CA ALA A 323 -9.22 -14.25 12.60
C ALA A 323 -10.40 -14.96 13.25
N SER A 324 -11.45 -15.28 12.51
CA SER A 324 -12.60 -15.99 13.08
C SER A 324 -12.33 -17.49 13.29
N LEU A 325 -11.28 -18.04 12.67
CA LEU A 325 -10.94 -19.47 12.70
C LEU A 325 -9.72 -19.81 13.56
N HIS A 326 -8.83 -18.85 13.87
CA HIS A 326 -7.52 -19.10 14.50
C HIS A 326 -7.61 -19.94 15.78
N ASP A 327 -8.60 -19.64 16.63
CA ASP A 327 -8.81 -20.31 17.92
C ASP A 327 -9.93 -21.36 17.88
N CYS A 328 -10.52 -21.70 16.73
CA CYS A 328 -11.75 -22.51 16.68
C CYS A 328 -11.60 -23.95 17.24
N ALA A 329 -10.36 -24.43 17.39
CA ALA A 329 -10.06 -25.71 18.01
C ALA A 329 -9.65 -25.61 19.50
N SER A 330 -9.58 -24.41 20.06
CA SER A 330 -9.26 -24.19 21.47
C SER A 330 -10.39 -24.73 22.35
N VAL A 331 -10.04 -25.54 23.34
CA VAL A 331 -10.99 -26.22 24.25
C VAL A 331 -10.96 -25.66 25.66
N LYS A 332 -9.91 -24.90 25.99
CA LYS A 332 -9.61 -24.38 27.32
C LYS A 332 -8.78 -23.11 27.17
N ASP A 333 -8.81 -22.27 28.19
CA ASP A 333 -8.00 -21.04 28.24
C ASP A 333 -6.52 -21.27 28.60
N GLU A 334 -6.08 -22.52 28.72
CA GLU A 334 -4.68 -22.86 29.00
C GLU A 334 -3.80 -22.65 27.76
N CYS A 335 -2.55 -22.25 27.97
CA CYS A 335 -1.55 -22.14 26.90
C CYS A 335 -1.39 -23.49 26.17
N CYS A 336 -1.82 -23.53 24.90
CA CYS A 336 -1.86 -24.77 24.12
C CYS A 336 -1.52 -24.50 22.66
N GLU A 337 -0.25 -24.52 22.26
CA GLU A 337 0.15 -24.23 20.87
C GLU A 337 -0.51 -25.15 19.82
N ALA A 338 -0.95 -26.34 20.24
CA ALA A 338 -1.58 -27.33 19.36
C ALA A 338 -2.93 -26.87 18.79
N HIS A 339 -3.61 -25.88 19.38
CA HIS A 339 -4.92 -25.43 18.86
C HIS A 339 -4.77 -24.83 17.44
N GLY A 340 -3.65 -24.18 17.13
CA GLY A 340 -3.37 -23.70 15.77
C GLY A 340 -3.39 -24.85 14.76
N ALA A 341 -2.58 -25.89 14.96
CA ALA A 341 -2.58 -27.06 14.08
C ALA A 341 -3.95 -27.75 14.00
N ASN A 342 -4.67 -27.82 15.13
CA ASN A 342 -5.97 -28.48 15.21
C ASN A 342 -7.12 -27.68 14.57
N CYS A 343 -6.93 -26.39 14.28
CA CYS A 343 -7.94 -25.56 13.63
C CYS A 343 -8.10 -25.90 12.13
N GLU A 344 -7.04 -26.41 11.49
CA GLU A 344 -7.00 -26.70 10.04
C GLU A 344 -8.19 -27.55 9.53
N PRO A 345 -8.50 -28.75 10.08
CA PRO A 345 -9.61 -29.55 9.59
C PRO A 345 -10.98 -28.85 9.75
N ILE A 346 -11.15 -28.06 10.81
CA ILE A 346 -12.38 -27.30 11.06
C ILE A 346 -12.49 -26.14 10.05
N ALA A 347 -11.40 -25.39 9.86
CA ALA A 347 -11.29 -24.28 8.92
C ALA A 347 -11.54 -24.72 7.47
N ARG A 348 -10.89 -25.80 7.02
CA ARG A 348 -11.10 -26.37 5.66
C ARG A 348 -12.56 -26.69 5.40
N LYS A 349 -13.20 -27.39 6.34
CA LYS A 349 -14.61 -27.74 6.22
C LYS A 349 -15.49 -26.50 6.20
N PHE A 350 -15.26 -25.56 7.11
CA PHE A 350 -16.03 -24.32 7.19
C PHE A 350 -15.96 -23.50 5.89
N LEU A 351 -14.76 -23.32 5.35
CA LEU A 351 -14.52 -22.57 4.11
C LEU A 351 -15.17 -23.28 2.91
N ALA A 352 -15.04 -24.60 2.79
CA ALA A 352 -15.68 -25.36 1.73
C ALA A 352 -17.22 -25.26 1.77
N ASP A 353 -17.82 -25.33 2.96
CA ASP A 353 -19.27 -25.31 3.13
C ASP A 353 -19.88 -23.90 2.93
N ASN A 354 -19.16 -22.83 3.33
CA ASN A 354 -19.72 -21.47 3.41
C ASN A 354 -19.15 -20.50 2.37
N TYR A 355 -17.95 -20.76 1.86
CA TYR A 355 -17.23 -19.91 0.93
C TYR A 355 -16.66 -20.73 -0.25
N PRO A 356 -17.48 -21.50 -0.97
CA PRO A 356 -17.02 -22.43 -2.03
C PRO A 356 -16.39 -21.74 -3.23
N ASN A 357 -16.53 -20.41 -3.34
CA ASN A 357 -16.01 -19.61 -4.44
C ASN A 357 -14.63 -18.99 -4.13
N LEU A 358 -14.06 -19.23 -2.95
CA LEU A 358 -12.67 -18.81 -2.66
C LEU A 358 -11.71 -19.57 -3.58
N LEU A 359 -10.69 -18.87 -4.05
CA LEU A 359 -9.63 -19.49 -4.82
C LEU A 359 -8.83 -20.45 -3.92
N PRO A 360 -8.31 -21.56 -4.46
CA PRO A 360 -7.49 -22.48 -3.67
C PRO A 360 -6.33 -21.80 -2.94
N VAL A 361 -5.71 -20.78 -3.55
CA VAL A 361 -4.64 -20.01 -2.92
C VAL A 361 -5.12 -19.21 -1.70
N GLU A 362 -6.30 -18.58 -1.76
CA GLU A 362 -6.88 -17.83 -0.65
C GLU A 362 -7.25 -18.78 0.51
N VAL A 363 -7.76 -19.97 0.18
CA VAL A 363 -8.06 -21.01 1.18
C VAL A 363 -6.78 -21.42 1.91
N GLU A 364 -5.69 -21.68 1.19
CA GLU A 364 -4.41 -22.03 1.83
C GLU A 364 -3.81 -20.87 2.63
N GLU A 365 -3.94 -19.62 2.18
CA GLU A 365 -3.50 -18.44 2.95
C GLU A 365 -4.26 -18.31 4.28
N ILE A 366 -5.58 -18.42 4.26
CA ILE A 366 -6.44 -18.37 5.47
C ILE A 366 -6.06 -19.49 6.43
N ILE A 367 -5.92 -20.72 5.92
CA ILE A 367 -5.61 -21.90 6.74
C ILE A 367 -4.20 -21.77 7.31
N ASN A 368 -3.21 -21.38 6.50
CA ASN A 368 -1.84 -21.23 6.98
C ASN A 368 -1.75 -20.14 8.06
N ALA A 369 -2.39 -19.00 7.85
CA ALA A 369 -2.46 -17.91 8.81
C ALA A 369 -3.04 -18.38 10.15
N ALA A 370 -4.21 -19.03 10.13
CA ALA A 370 -4.87 -19.56 11.31
C ALA A 370 -4.06 -20.69 11.97
N LYS A 371 -3.50 -21.61 11.19
CA LYS A 371 -2.75 -22.78 11.67
C LYS A 371 -1.48 -22.39 12.42
N THR A 372 -0.82 -21.33 11.98
CA THR A 372 0.53 -20.97 12.43
C THR A 372 0.59 -19.70 13.28
N HIS A 373 -0.55 -19.13 13.67
CA HIS A 373 -0.60 -17.88 14.46
C HIS A 373 0.08 -17.97 15.83
N THR A 374 0.11 -19.16 16.42
CA THR A 374 0.80 -19.45 17.70
C THR A 374 2.33 -19.33 17.59
N VAL A 375 2.90 -19.31 16.39
CA VAL A 375 4.35 -19.19 16.18
C VAL A 375 4.77 -17.73 16.36
N GLY A 376 5.33 -17.38 17.52
CA GLY A 376 5.69 -16.02 17.98
C GLY A 376 6.74 -15.23 17.18
N ARG A 377 6.74 -15.29 15.85
CA ARG A 377 7.62 -14.55 14.94
C ARG A 377 6.82 -13.60 14.04
N ALA A 378 7.48 -12.62 13.43
CA ALA A 378 6.89 -11.80 12.37
C ALA A 378 6.63 -12.63 11.11
N CYS A 379 5.64 -12.23 10.30
CA CYS A 379 5.30 -12.88 9.04
C CYS A 379 5.44 -11.94 7.85
N THR A 380 5.74 -12.51 6.67
CA THR A 380 5.89 -11.75 5.42
C THR A 380 4.63 -11.74 4.56
N ASP A 381 3.74 -12.74 4.69
CA ASP A 381 2.44 -12.70 4.02
C ASP A 381 1.45 -11.84 4.81
N LEU A 382 0.65 -11.04 4.10
CA LEU A 382 -0.16 -9.99 4.71
C LEU A 382 -1.35 -10.54 5.50
N VAL A 383 -1.89 -11.71 5.12
CA VAL A 383 -3.01 -12.33 5.86
C VAL A 383 -2.55 -12.77 7.23
N SER A 384 -1.43 -13.51 7.31
CA SER A 384 -0.82 -13.91 8.58
C SER A 384 -0.33 -12.69 9.36
N ALA A 385 0.32 -11.71 8.71
CA ALA A 385 0.78 -10.49 9.37
C ALA A 385 -0.38 -9.75 10.09
N CYS A 386 -1.51 -9.54 9.41
CA CYS A 386 -2.65 -8.85 10.00
C CYS A 386 -3.31 -9.67 11.13
N LEU A 387 -3.49 -10.98 10.92
CA LEU A 387 -4.04 -11.86 11.95
C LEU A 387 -3.16 -11.90 13.20
N TRP A 388 -1.87 -12.18 13.03
CA TRP A 388 -0.96 -12.41 14.15
C TRP A 388 -0.73 -11.13 14.94
N ASP A 389 -0.64 -9.98 14.27
CA ASP A 389 -0.58 -8.70 14.94
C ASP A 389 -1.85 -8.46 15.75
N ALA A 390 -3.03 -8.72 15.19
CA ALA A 390 -4.31 -8.53 15.87
C ALA A 390 -4.46 -9.41 17.12
N ASP A 391 -4.04 -10.66 17.04
CA ASP A 391 -4.06 -11.60 18.17
C ASP A 391 -3.06 -11.18 19.27
N ARG A 392 -1.85 -10.72 18.88
CA ARG A 392 -0.79 -10.36 19.84
C ARG A 392 -0.91 -8.98 20.46
N VAL A 393 -1.68 -8.06 19.89
CA VAL A 393 -1.87 -6.72 20.45
C VAL A 393 -2.32 -6.81 21.91
N ARG A 394 -3.26 -7.71 22.23
CA ARG A 394 -3.72 -7.88 23.61
C ARG A 394 -2.59 -8.38 24.52
N LEU A 395 -1.83 -9.39 24.08
CA LEU A 395 -0.67 -9.90 24.81
C LEU A 395 0.37 -8.81 25.07
N SER A 396 0.61 -7.91 24.12
CA SER A 396 1.55 -6.80 24.31
C SER A 396 1.13 -5.82 25.39
N TRP A 397 -0.18 -5.62 25.56
CA TRP A 397 -0.72 -4.75 26.60
C TRP A 397 -0.70 -5.39 28.00
N GLU A 398 -0.60 -6.71 28.08
CA GLU A 398 -0.59 -7.48 29.33
C GLU A 398 0.83 -7.88 29.76
N LEU A 399 1.68 -8.28 28.81
CA LEU A 399 3.03 -8.84 29.05
C LEU A 399 4.16 -7.90 28.65
N GLY A 400 3.85 -6.78 28.01
CA GLY A 400 4.82 -5.80 27.52
C GLY A 400 4.99 -5.83 26.01
N TYR A 401 5.27 -4.65 25.45
CA TYR A 401 5.41 -4.43 24.02
C TYR A 401 6.82 -4.78 23.52
N SER A 402 6.88 -5.58 22.46
CA SER A 402 8.10 -5.91 21.72
C SER A 402 7.89 -5.63 20.23
N PRO A 403 8.56 -4.62 19.64
CA PRO A 403 8.32 -4.23 18.25
C PRO A 403 8.62 -5.34 17.25
N GLY A 404 9.56 -6.25 17.54
CA GLY A 404 9.93 -7.34 16.65
C GLY A 404 8.87 -8.45 16.51
N SER A 405 7.83 -8.43 17.35
CA SER A 405 6.73 -9.40 17.32
C SER A 405 5.60 -9.02 16.36
N PHE A 406 5.65 -7.81 15.79
CA PHE A 406 4.61 -7.22 14.94
C PHE A 406 5.12 -6.95 13.53
N SER A 407 4.30 -7.25 12.53
CA SER A 407 4.69 -7.25 11.11
C SER A 407 4.13 -6.04 10.36
N THR A 408 2.92 -5.60 10.71
CA THR A 408 2.26 -4.44 10.10
C THR A 408 2.66 -3.15 10.82
N PRO A 409 2.85 -2.03 10.11
CA PRO A 409 3.16 -0.74 10.76
C PRO A 409 2.07 -0.31 11.75
N TYR A 410 0.79 -0.53 11.43
CA TYR A 410 -0.30 -0.10 12.29
C TYR A 410 -0.51 -1.02 13.49
N GLY A 411 -0.36 -2.34 13.33
CA GLY A 411 -0.35 -3.28 14.45
C GLY A 411 0.75 -2.95 15.45
N ASN A 412 1.94 -2.61 14.97
CA ASN A 412 3.06 -2.17 15.79
C ASN A 412 2.75 -0.89 16.59
N VAL A 413 2.08 0.09 15.98
CA VAL A 413 1.60 1.32 16.67
C VAL A 413 0.58 1.00 17.76
N VAL A 414 -0.43 0.16 17.45
CA VAL A 414 -1.52 -0.17 18.39
C VAL A 414 -0.99 -0.98 19.57
N ALA A 415 -0.06 -1.90 19.33
CA ALA A 415 0.60 -2.69 20.36
C ALA A 415 1.46 -1.82 21.32
N GLY A 416 2.07 -0.75 20.81
CA GLY A 416 2.90 0.17 21.58
C GLY A 416 2.12 1.26 22.34
N LEU A 417 0.79 1.26 22.31
CA LEU A 417 -0.02 2.25 23.03
C LEU A 417 0.11 2.08 24.55
N ASP A 418 0.20 3.20 25.27
CA ASP A 418 0.07 3.22 26.72
C ASP A 418 -1.38 2.91 27.17
N GLU A 419 -1.62 2.83 28.48
CA GLU A 419 -2.94 2.52 29.02
C GLU A 419 -4.04 3.47 28.50
N HIS A 420 -3.73 4.77 28.39
CA HIS A 420 -4.66 5.78 27.89
C HIS A 420 -4.95 5.60 26.39
N GLY A 421 -3.91 5.40 25.59
CA GLY A 421 -4.01 5.15 24.16
C GLY A 421 -4.80 3.88 23.86
N ARG A 422 -4.53 2.80 24.59
CA ARG A 422 -5.28 1.54 24.52
C ARG A 422 -6.77 1.76 24.80
N ALA A 423 -7.09 2.40 25.93
CA ALA A 423 -8.48 2.69 26.29
C ALA A 423 -9.20 3.52 25.22
N LYS A 424 -8.52 4.51 24.65
CA LYS A 424 -9.03 5.34 23.56
C LYS A 424 -9.26 4.55 22.26
N TYR A 425 -8.34 3.66 21.90
CA TYR A 425 -8.46 2.81 20.71
C TYR A 425 -9.68 1.88 20.84
N ILE A 426 -9.81 1.17 21.96
CA ILE A 426 -10.95 0.28 22.25
C ILE A 426 -12.27 1.05 22.26
N ALA A 427 -12.33 2.19 22.95
CA ALA A 427 -13.53 3.03 22.96
C ALA A 427 -13.91 3.53 21.55
N GLY A 428 -12.92 3.76 20.67
CA GLY A 428 -13.12 4.09 19.27
C GLY A 428 -13.81 2.97 18.49
N GLN A 429 -13.38 1.71 18.68
CA GLN A 429 -14.03 0.54 18.08
C GLN A 429 -15.48 0.39 18.56
N GLU A 430 -15.69 0.45 19.88
CA GLU A 430 -17.03 0.32 20.46
C GLU A 430 -17.99 1.40 19.97
N LYS A 431 -17.51 2.65 19.94
CA LYS A 431 -18.26 3.77 19.38
C LYS A 431 -18.62 3.51 17.92
N PHE A 432 -17.69 3.02 17.11
CA PHE A 432 -17.94 2.67 15.73
C PHE A 432 -19.03 1.60 15.59
N LEU A 433 -18.97 0.52 16.39
CA LEU A 433 -19.96 -0.57 16.36
C LEU A 433 -21.37 -0.06 16.76
N VAL A 434 -21.45 0.79 17.79
CA VAL A 434 -22.73 1.37 18.26
C VAL A 434 -23.31 2.34 17.24
N GLN A 435 -22.51 3.27 16.73
CA GLN A 435 -22.98 4.29 15.79
C GLN A 435 -23.50 3.71 14.48
N ASN A 436 -23.04 2.50 14.12
CA ASN A 436 -23.43 1.82 12.89
C ASN A 436 -24.43 0.67 13.10
N ASN A 437 -25.03 0.57 14.30
CA ASN A 437 -26.02 -0.45 14.66
C ASN A 437 -25.51 -1.89 14.46
N ILE A 438 -24.23 -2.14 14.69
CA ILE A 438 -23.63 -3.49 14.63
C ILE A 438 -23.77 -4.18 15.99
N LYS A 439 -23.54 -3.43 17.07
CA LYS A 439 -23.84 -3.84 18.45
C LYS A 439 -24.57 -2.72 19.18
N THR A 440 -25.43 -3.07 20.12
CA THR A 440 -25.98 -2.10 21.06
C THR A 440 -24.98 -1.83 22.18
N ARG A 441 -25.12 -0.67 22.84
CA ARG A 441 -24.29 -0.35 24.01
C ARG A 441 -24.48 -1.36 25.15
N ALA A 442 -25.72 -1.82 25.36
CA ALA A 442 -26.03 -2.84 26.36
C ALA A 442 -25.34 -4.18 26.06
N GLN A 443 -25.24 -4.58 24.79
CA GLN A 443 -24.48 -5.78 24.40
C GLN A 443 -22.99 -5.64 24.72
N ILE A 444 -22.38 -4.50 24.38
CA ILE A 444 -20.95 -4.25 24.68
C ILE A 444 -20.69 -4.27 26.20
N GLU A 445 -21.54 -3.63 26.99
CA GLU A 445 -21.41 -3.60 28.45
C GLU A 445 -21.62 -5.00 29.06
N TYR A 446 -22.57 -5.78 28.53
CA TYR A 446 -22.78 -7.17 28.94
C TYR A 446 -21.56 -8.04 28.63
N ASP A 447 -21.03 -7.97 27.41
CA ASP A 447 -19.84 -8.74 26.99
C ASP A 447 -18.65 -8.46 27.92
N LYS A 448 -18.37 -7.18 28.23
CA LYS A 448 -17.30 -6.78 29.17
C LYS A 448 -17.46 -7.36 30.56
N VAL A 449 -18.67 -7.33 31.11
CA VAL A 449 -18.95 -7.87 32.46
C VAL A 449 -18.73 -9.38 32.47
N MET A 450 -19.15 -10.08 31.42
CA MET A 450 -18.98 -11.52 31.30
C MET A 450 -17.51 -11.92 31.11
N GLU A 451 -16.77 -11.20 30.27
CA GLU A 451 -15.31 -11.39 30.11
C GLU A 451 -14.55 -11.14 31.41
N SER A 452 -14.90 -10.07 32.13
CA SER A 452 -14.29 -9.75 33.44
C SER A 452 -14.57 -10.83 34.48
N ARG A 453 -15.79 -11.36 34.50
CA ARG A 453 -16.17 -12.47 35.39
C ARG A 453 -15.41 -13.76 35.05
N GLN A 454 -15.32 -14.11 33.77
CA GLN A 454 -14.58 -15.29 33.34
C GLN A 454 -13.10 -15.16 33.71
N THR A 455 -12.48 -14.01 33.43
CA THR A 455 -11.10 -13.71 33.79
C THR A 455 -10.87 -13.79 35.31
N ALA A 456 -11.84 -13.33 36.13
CA ALA A 456 -11.76 -13.44 37.58
C ALA A 456 -11.90 -14.88 38.11
N LEU A 457 -12.57 -15.76 37.36
CA LEU A 457 -12.66 -17.20 37.68
C LEU A 457 -11.41 -17.96 37.21
N ASP A 458 -10.84 -17.56 36.07
CA ASP A 458 -9.71 -18.21 35.41
C ASP A 458 -8.35 -17.58 35.76
N THR A 459 -8.29 -16.58 36.64
CA THR A 459 -7.06 -15.88 37.08
C THR A 459 -6.07 -16.77 37.86
N VAL A 460 -6.25 -18.09 37.81
CA VAL A 460 -5.17 -19.07 37.98
C VAL A 460 -4.30 -19.16 36.70
N PHE A 461 -4.08 -18.06 35.97
CA PHE A 461 -2.93 -17.90 35.09
C PHE A 461 -1.65 -17.74 35.93
N LYS A 462 -1.33 -18.77 36.74
CA LYS A 462 0.06 -19.07 37.07
C LYS A 462 0.63 -19.81 35.85
N CYS A 463 0.91 -19.06 34.79
CA CYS A 463 2.05 -19.40 33.94
C CYS A 463 3.26 -19.34 34.89
N LYS A 464 3.52 -20.44 35.60
CA LYS A 464 4.75 -20.61 36.38
C LYS A 464 5.85 -20.36 35.36
N GLY A 465 6.57 -19.24 35.53
CA GLY A 465 7.69 -18.89 34.67
C GLY A 465 8.56 -20.14 34.48
N LYS A 466 8.69 -20.53 33.22
CA LYS A 466 9.76 -21.45 32.82
C LYS A 466 11.02 -20.63 32.63
#